data_AF-A0AAJ3UXT2-F1
#
_entry.id   AF-A0AAJ3UXT2-F1
#
_cell.length_a   1.000
_cell.length_b   1.000
_cell.length_c   1.000
_cell.angle_alpha   90.00
_cell.angle_beta   90.00
_cell.angle_gamma   90.00
#
_symmetry.space_group_name_H-M   'P 1'
#
loop_
_entity.id
_entity.type
_entity.pdbx_description
1 polymer ?
#
loop_
_entity_poly.entity_id
_entity_poly.type
_entity_poly.pdbx_seq_one_letter_code
_entity_poly.pdbx_strand_id
1 'polypeptide(L)'
;MLLPYGVHELKRRLKNRHKLSADVARSLAENRQLAGLRADQRCFILGNGPSVKGLDLSRLQGENVITVSNGYLHSDFDKFQSRYHCVPQITYGLMTPEDVVRWFEEMHSHLGGAELFLSSTEAELVRKHNLFSGRTVRYLMLGESFDERPSVEIVDISKPVPRVDSVPVMALMIAMYLGFKEIILLGVDHDRFLSATYEYAFDLKVQKGKDFTVNADGTPTTNRHDDFQQAARLWRQYRAIANIARANDIRIFNSTPGGALDEFERRPFQAWFEE
;
A
#
# COMPACT_ATOMS: atom_id res chain seq x y z
N MET A 1 -44.27 -1.16 15.18
CA MET A 1 -43.68 -2.48 15.46
C MET A 1 -42.19 -2.28 15.72
N LEU A 2 -41.72 -2.44 16.96
CA LEU A 2 -40.29 -2.35 17.29
C LEU A 2 -39.57 -3.55 16.67
N LEU A 3 -38.61 -3.29 15.77
CA LEU A 3 -37.79 -4.35 15.20
C LEU A 3 -36.77 -4.80 16.27
N PRO A 4 -36.52 -6.11 16.42
CA PRO A 4 -35.39 -6.58 17.22
C PRO A 4 -34.09 -5.89 16.79
N TYR A 5 -33.24 -5.50 17.75
CA TYR A 5 -32.04 -4.70 17.49
C TYR A 5 -31.15 -5.31 16.38
N GLY A 6 -30.94 -6.63 16.37
CA GLY A 6 -30.19 -7.31 15.32
C GLY A 6 -30.81 -7.19 13.93
N VAL A 7 -32.14 -7.17 13.82
CA VAL A 7 -32.85 -6.98 12.53
C VAL A 7 -32.79 -5.53 12.09
N HIS A 8 -32.87 -4.58 13.04
CA HIS A 8 -32.66 -3.16 12.76
C HIS A 8 -31.24 -2.90 12.25
N GLU A 9 -30.24 -3.46 12.91
CA GLU A 9 -28.83 -3.34 12.55
C GLU A 9 -28.52 -4.00 11.20
N LEU A 10 -29.06 -5.19 10.93
CA LEU A 10 -28.95 -5.86 9.64
C LEU A 10 -29.60 -5.02 8.52
N LYS A 11 -30.81 -4.49 8.74
CA LYS A 11 -31.48 -3.60 7.78
C LYS A 11 -30.71 -2.30 7.56
N ARG A 12 -30.12 -1.71 8.62
CA ARG A 12 -29.26 -0.53 8.52
C ARG A 12 -28.02 -0.82 7.66
N ARG A 13 -27.35 -1.95 7.90
CA ARG A 13 -26.20 -2.41 7.10
C ARG A 13 -26.56 -2.69 5.64
N LEU A 14 -27.70 -3.34 5.39
CA LEU A 14 -28.19 -3.61 4.02
C LEU A 14 -28.63 -2.33 3.29
N LYS A 15 -29.21 -1.36 4.00
CA LYS A 15 -29.63 -0.06 3.45
C LYS A 15 -28.45 0.87 3.19
N ASN A 16 -27.38 0.73 3.98
CA ASN A 16 -26.12 1.48 3.83
C ASN A 16 -25.07 0.73 2.99
N ARG A 17 -25.42 -0.40 2.35
CA ARG A 17 -24.58 -0.99 1.31
C ARG A 17 -24.56 0.00 0.14
N HIS A 18 -23.52 0.81 0.07
CA HIS A 18 -23.21 1.54 -1.16
C HIS A 18 -23.18 0.52 -2.30
N LYS A 19 -24.06 0.70 -3.29
CA LYS A 19 -23.95 -0.08 -4.53
C LYS A 19 -22.59 0.26 -5.13
N LEU A 20 -21.77 -0.77 -5.32
CA LEU A 20 -20.51 -0.62 -6.04
C LEU A 20 -20.79 -0.02 -7.39
N SER A 21 -19.99 0.98 -7.77
CA SER A 21 -20.02 1.49 -9.12
C SER A 21 -19.62 0.37 -10.10
N ALA A 22 -20.12 0.44 -11.33
CA ALA A 22 -19.94 -0.62 -12.32
C ALA A 22 -18.46 -0.87 -12.67
N ASP A 23 -17.63 0.17 -12.61
CA ASP A 23 -16.17 0.10 -12.77
C ASP A 23 -15.49 -0.62 -11.59
N VAL A 24 -15.88 -0.34 -10.34
CA VAL A 24 -15.34 -1.07 -9.18
C VAL A 24 -15.76 -2.54 -9.20
N ALA A 25 -17.04 -2.83 -9.45
CA ALA A 25 -17.53 -4.20 -9.51
C ALA A 25 -16.84 -5.02 -10.62
N ARG A 26 -16.63 -4.41 -11.79
CA ARG A 26 -15.89 -5.01 -12.89
C ARG A 26 -14.42 -5.24 -12.53
N SER A 27 -13.75 -4.23 -11.97
CA SER A 27 -12.35 -4.38 -11.56
C SER A 27 -12.18 -5.50 -10.54
N LEU A 28 -13.06 -5.64 -9.55
CA LEU A 28 -12.99 -6.73 -8.59
C LEU A 28 -13.15 -8.09 -9.25
N ALA A 29 -14.07 -8.24 -10.22
CA ALA A 29 -14.21 -9.47 -10.99
C ALA A 29 -12.94 -9.77 -11.81
N GLU A 30 -12.38 -8.76 -12.46
CA GLU A 30 -11.13 -8.87 -13.23
C GLU A 30 -9.89 -9.04 -12.34
N ASN A 31 -9.94 -8.76 -11.05
CA ASN A 31 -8.81 -9.08 -10.17
C ASN A 31 -8.60 -10.59 -10.04
N ARG A 32 -9.62 -11.43 -10.29
CA ARG A 32 -9.52 -12.90 -10.17
C ARG A 32 -8.44 -13.53 -11.06
N GLN A 33 -8.20 -12.96 -12.25
CA GLN A 33 -7.15 -13.43 -13.16
C GLN A 33 -5.72 -13.11 -12.68
N LEU A 34 -5.57 -12.30 -11.63
CA LEU A 34 -4.27 -11.98 -11.05
C LEU A 34 -3.79 -13.05 -10.07
N ALA A 35 -4.69 -13.92 -9.59
CA ALA A 35 -4.35 -14.95 -8.62
C ALA A 35 -3.25 -15.89 -9.17
N GLY A 36 -2.08 -15.88 -8.52
CA GLY A 36 -0.95 -16.72 -8.93
C GLY A 36 -0.27 -16.33 -10.24
N LEU A 37 -0.57 -15.16 -10.83
CA LEU A 37 -0.01 -14.70 -12.11
C LEU A 37 1.54 -14.61 -12.13
N ARG A 38 2.14 -14.47 -10.95
CA ARG A 38 3.58 -14.32 -10.70
C ARG A 38 4.12 -15.44 -9.81
N ALA A 39 3.50 -16.62 -9.89
CA ALA A 39 3.94 -17.81 -9.18
C ALA A 39 5.47 -18.02 -9.32
N ASP A 40 6.10 -18.38 -8.21
CA ASP A 40 7.52 -18.72 -8.11
C ASP A 40 8.52 -17.61 -8.47
N GLN A 41 8.05 -16.37 -8.65
CA GLN A 41 8.91 -15.20 -8.83
C GLN A 41 9.16 -14.51 -7.48
N ARG A 42 10.20 -13.66 -7.46
CA ARG A 42 10.43 -12.69 -6.38
C ARG A 42 9.91 -11.30 -6.77
N CYS A 43 9.63 -10.48 -5.76
CA CYS A 43 9.41 -9.05 -5.95
C CYS A 43 10.02 -8.20 -4.84
N PHE A 44 10.32 -6.95 -5.18
CA PHE A 44 10.71 -5.91 -4.24
C PHE A 44 9.53 -4.97 -4.02
N ILE A 45 9.13 -4.74 -2.77
CA ILE A 45 8.20 -3.69 -2.38
C ILE A 45 9.04 -2.51 -1.90
N LEU A 46 9.03 -1.43 -2.68
CA LEU A 46 9.76 -0.20 -2.39
C LEU A 46 8.83 0.82 -1.76
N GLY A 47 8.99 0.99 -0.45
CA GLY A 47 8.45 2.09 0.35
C GLY A 47 9.20 3.40 0.10
N ASN A 48 8.80 4.43 0.84
CA ASN A 48 9.27 5.80 0.62
C ASN A 48 10.12 6.35 1.78
N GLY A 49 10.44 5.52 2.78
CA GLY A 49 11.23 5.99 3.92
C GLY A 49 12.69 6.29 3.56
N PRO A 50 13.37 7.13 4.36
CA PRO A 50 14.65 7.74 4.00
C PRO A 50 15.81 6.75 3.97
N SER A 51 15.68 5.58 4.60
CA SER A 51 16.72 4.53 4.62
C SER A 51 17.20 4.10 3.23
N VAL A 52 16.38 4.25 2.19
CA VAL A 52 16.78 3.86 0.81
C VAL A 52 17.68 4.88 0.12
N LYS A 53 17.85 6.09 0.67
CA LYS A 53 18.78 7.11 0.10
C LYS A 53 20.22 6.60 0.02
N GLY A 54 20.61 5.66 0.89
CA GLY A 54 21.94 5.05 0.91
C GLY A 54 22.08 3.82 0.02
N LEU A 55 21.04 3.41 -0.71
CA LEU A 55 21.04 2.21 -1.54
C LEU A 55 21.23 2.57 -3.03
N ASP A 56 21.96 1.72 -3.74
CA ASP A 56 22.00 1.74 -5.21
C ASP A 56 20.73 1.09 -5.78
N LEU A 57 19.66 1.88 -5.92
CA LEU A 57 18.37 1.39 -6.40
C LEU A 57 18.40 0.99 -7.88
N SER A 58 19.45 1.35 -8.64
CA SER A 58 19.61 0.89 -10.02
C SER A 58 19.76 -0.64 -10.14
N ARG A 59 20.17 -1.31 -9.05
CA ARG A 59 20.21 -2.78 -8.95
C ARG A 59 18.85 -3.45 -9.11
N LEU A 60 17.75 -2.71 -8.91
CA LEU A 60 16.39 -3.20 -9.15
C LEU A 60 16.03 -3.27 -10.65
N GLN A 61 16.91 -2.84 -11.56
CA GLN A 61 16.66 -2.94 -12.99
C GLN A 61 16.39 -4.38 -13.42
N GLY A 62 15.23 -4.59 -14.06
CA GLY A 62 14.78 -5.92 -14.50
C GLY A 62 14.04 -6.74 -13.43
N GLU A 63 14.01 -6.30 -12.18
CA GLU A 63 13.28 -6.95 -11.09
C GLU A 63 11.78 -6.63 -11.13
N ASN A 64 10.97 -7.47 -10.48
CA ASN A 64 9.57 -7.13 -10.22
C ASN A 64 9.49 -6.13 -9.06
N VAL A 65 9.33 -4.84 -9.36
CA VAL A 65 9.20 -3.80 -8.33
C VAL A 65 7.75 -3.37 -8.16
N ILE A 66 7.28 -3.39 -6.91
CA ILE A 66 6.02 -2.79 -6.46
C ILE A 66 6.37 -1.49 -5.73
N THR A 67 5.94 -0.36 -6.26
CA THR A 67 6.14 0.95 -5.61
C THR A 67 4.86 1.44 -4.96
N VAL A 68 4.98 2.37 -4.02
CA VAL A 68 3.83 2.89 -3.27
C VAL A 68 3.76 4.41 -3.30
N SER A 69 2.56 4.96 -3.47
CA SER A 69 2.27 6.41 -3.40
C SER A 69 3.24 7.27 -4.24
N ASN A 70 4.17 8.00 -3.63
CA ASN A 70 5.11 8.86 -4.36
C ASN A 70 6.39 8.15 -4.80
N GLY A 71 6.44 6.81 -4.75
CA GLY A 71 7.65 6.04 -5.08
C GLY A 71 8.19 6.23 -6.51
N TYR A 72 7.42 6.87 -7.40
CA TYR A 72 7.91 7.33 -8.71
C TYR A 72 8.89 8.51 -8.63
N LEU A 73 9.12 9.08 -7.44
CA LEU A 73 10.07 10.17 -7.20
C LEU A 73 11.45 9.69 -6.70
N HIS A 74 11.67 8.38 -6.55
CA HIS A 74 12.99 7.84 -6.20
C HIS A 74 14.02 8.15 -7.29
N SER A 75 15.27 8.44 -6.91
CA SER A 75 16.33 8.95 -7.80
C SER A 75 16.67 8.05 -9.00
N ASP A 76 16.50 6.74 -8.87
CA ASP A 76 16.78 5.76 -9.92
C ASP A 76 15.50 5.17 -10.56
N PHE A 77 14.33 5.80 -10.35
CA PHE A 77 13.06 5.25 -10.82
C PHE A 77 13.06 4.98 -12.33
N ASP A 78 13.69 5.84 -13.12
CA ASP A 78 13.79 5.67 -14.58
C ASP A 78 14.60 4.44 -15.00
N LYS A 79 15.48 3.91 -14.12
CA LYS A 79 16.31 2.73 -14.40
C LYS A 79 15.58 1.42 -14.13
N PHE A 80 14.83 1.35 -13.04
CA PHE A 80 14.15 0.11 -12.65
C PHE A 80 12.68 0.05 -13.08
N GLN A 81 11.96 1.16 -12.96
CA GLN A 81 10.51 1.30 -13.14
C GLN A 81 9.67 0.33 -12.29
N SER A 82 8.44 0.70 -11.99
CA SER A 82 7.54 -0.21 -11.28
C SER A 82 6.77 -1.10 -12.25
N ARG A 83 6.63 -2.38 -11.88
CA ARG A 83 5.66 -3.27 -12.54
C ARG A 83 4.26 -2.99 -12.02
N TYR A 84 4.15 -2.78 -10.71
CA TYR A 84 2.90 -2.50 -10.02
C TYR A 84 3.08 -1.25 -9.14
N HIS A 85 2.03 -0.44 -9.04
CA HIS A 85 2.04 0.75 -8.20
C HIS A 85 0.79 0.83 -7.32
N CYS A 86 0.96 1.01 -6.02
CA CYS A 86 -0.13 0.95 -5.04
C CYS A 86 -0.39 2.30 -4.39
N VAL A 87 -1.66 2.70 -4.35
CA VAL A 87 -2.14 3.88 -3.62
C VAL A 87 -3.30 3.43 -2.72
N PRO A 88 -3.23 3.64 -1.40
CA PRO A 88 -4.30 3.26 -0.49
C PRO A 88 -5.47 4.26 -0.64
N GLN A 89 -6.45 4.17 0.26
CA GLN A 89 -7.44 5.23 0.41
C GLN A 89 -6.77 6.58 0.71
N ILE A 90 -7.20 7.62 -0.01
CA ILE A 90 -6.68 8.97 0.22
C ILE A 90 -7.38 9.59 1.42
N THR A 91 -6.59 10.18 2.31
CA THR A 91 -7.10 11.01 3.40
C THR A 91 -7.05 12.47 2.97
N TYR A 92 -8.22 13.06 2.73
CA TYR A 92 -8.39 14.42 2.20
C TYR A 92 -8.08 15.55 3.20
N GLY A 93 -7.31 15.31 4.27
CA GLY A 93 -7.09 16.25 5.37
C GLY A 93 -6.81 17.69 4.91
N LEU A 94 -5.60 17.96 4.41
CA LEU A 94 -5.25 19.23 3.75
C LEU A 94 -5.30 19.13 2.21
N MET A 95 -5.54 17.94 1.69
CA MET A 95 -5.62 17.63 0.26
C MET A 95 -7.04 17.85 -0.27
N THR A 96 -7.22 18.70 -1.28
CA THR A 96 -8.51 18.81 -1.98
C THR A 96 -8.64 17.76 -3.09
N PRO A 97 -9.86 17.49 -3.60
CA PRO A 97 -10.03 16.68 -4.81
C PRO A 97 -9.17 17.13 -5.99
N GLU A 98 -8.99 18.44 -6.18
CA GLU A 98 -8.14 19.02 -7.22
C GLU A 98 -6.65 18.77 -6.95
N ASP A 99 -6.21 18.80 -5.68
CA ASP A 99 -4.85 18.36 -5.32
C ASP A 99 -4.63 16.89 -5.70
N VAL A 100 -5.61 16.03 -5.43
CA VAL A 100 -5.53 14.60 -5.79
C VAL A 100 -5.49 14.40 -7.30
N VAL A 101 -6.30 15.13 -8.07
CA VAL A 101 -6.26 15.12 -9.53
C VAL A 101 -4.86 15.49 -10.03
N ARG A 102 -4.27 16.59 -9.54
CA ARG A 102 -2.91 16.99 -9.89
C ARG A 102 -1.87 15.93 -9.52
N TRP A 103 -2.03 15.30 -8.35
CA TRP A 103 -1.13 14.24 -7.90
C TRP A 103 -1.23 13.01 -8.81
N PHE A 104 -2.44 12.64 -9.25
CA PHE A 104 -2.65 11.52 -10.16
C PHE A 104 -2.14 11.80 -11.57
N GLU A 105 -2.25 13.05 -12.05
CA GLU A 105 -1.64 13.48 -13.32
C GLU A 105 -0.11 13.44 -13.24
N GLU A 106 0.47 13.95 -12.15
CA GLU A 106 1.92 13.85 -11.88
C GLU A 106 2.36 12.39 -11.89
N MET A 107 1.70 11.55 -11.10
CA MET A 107 1.97 10.11 -11.02
C MET A 107 1.86 9.44 -12.39
N HIS A 108 0.80 9.72 -13.15
CA HIS A 108 0.59 9.16 -14.48
C HIS A 108 1.74 9.45 -15.44
N SER A 109 2.29 10.66 -15.39
CA SER A 109 3.39 11.10 -16.27
C SER A 109 4.74 10.44 -15.94
N HIS A 110 4.94 9.90 -14.73
CA HIS A 110 6.21 9.30 -14.32
C HIS A 110 6.17 7.77 -14.29
N LEU A 111 5.01 7.14 -14.05
CA LEU A 111 4.90 5.69 -13.77
C LEU A 111 5.20 4.75 -14.96
N GLY A 112 5.56 5.24 -16.14
CA GLY A 112 5.81 4.38 -17.30
C GLY A 112 4.65 3.42 -17.58
N GLY A 113 4.92 2.12 -17.71
CA GLY A 113 3.92 1.07 -17.98
C GLY A 113 3.28 0.39 -16.76
N ALA A 114 3.50 0.87 -15.53
CA ALA A 114 3.01 0.20 -14.32
C ALA A 114 1.48 -0.01 -14.30
N GLU A 115 1.03 -1.18 -13.86
CA GLU A 115 -0.38 -1.44 -13.51
C GLU A 115 -0.67 -0.86 -12.12
N LEU A 116 -1.73 -0.05 -11.98
CA LEU A 116 -2.07 0.59 -10.71
C LEU A 116 -3.07 -0.21 -9.92
N PHE A 117 -2.86 -0.24 -8.61
CA PHE A 117 -3.84 -0.64 -7.61
C PHE A 117 -4.21 0.58 -6.77
N LEU A 118 -5.47 1.00 -6.88
CA LEU A 118 -6.05 2.11 -6.12
C LEU A 118 -7.09 1.58 -5.13
N SER A 119 -7.36 2.33 -4.07
CA SER A 119 -8.57 2.10 -3.29
C SER A 119 -9.81 2.41 -4.15
N SER A 120 -10.88 1.63 -3.96
CA SER A 120 -12.15 1.82 -4.67
C SER A 120 -12.81 3.17 -4.38
N THR A 121 -12.39 3.86 -3.30
CA THR A 121 -12.86 5.21 -2.95
C THR A 121 -12.49 6.27 -3.99
N GLU A 122 -11.41 6.05 -4.75
CA GLU A 122 -10.91 7.00 -5.76
C GLU A 122 -11.54 6.75 -7.14
N ALA A 123 -12.33 5.69 -7.32
CA ALA A 123 -12.87 5.29 -8.61
C ALA A 123 -13.76 6.36 -9.27
N GLU A 124 -14.57 7.05 -8.47
CA GLU A 124 -15.40 8.15 -8.96
C GLU A 124 -14.55 9.32 -9.48
N LEU A 125 -13.49 9.70 -8.76
CA LEU A 125 -12.60 10.78 -9.13
C LEU A 125 -11.86 10.44 -10.44
N VAL A 126 -11.32 9.22 -10.53
CA VAL A 126 -10.64 8.71 -11.73
C VAL A 126 -11.57 8.76 -12.94
N ARG A 127 -12.80 8.26 -12.80
CA ARG A 127 -13.79 8.27 -13.88
C ARG A 127 -14.21 9.68 -14.28
N LYS A 128 -14.48 10.55 -13.31
CA LYS A 128 -14.97 11.92 -13.57
C LYS A 128 -13.94 12.77 -14.32
N HIS A 129 -12.66 12.58 -14.02
CA HIS A 129 -11.56 13.35 -14.59
C HIS A 129 -10.81 12.61 -15.70
N ASN A 130 -11.26 11.43 -16.11
CA ASN A 130 -10.59 10.60 -17.13
C ASN A 130 -9.10 10.35 -16.84
N LEU A 131 -8.78 10.11 -15.56
CA LEU A 131 -7.41 9.90 -15.12
C LEU A 131 -6.88 8.54 -15.55
N PHE A 132 -5.56 8.45 -15.74
CA PHE A 132 -4.84 7.24 -16.13
C PHE A 132 -5.28 6.64 -17.48
N SER A 133 -5.59 7.48 -18.46
CA SER A 133 -5.92 7.03 -19.82
C SER A 133 -4.82 6.13 -20.40
N GLY A 134 -5.23 5.05 -21.09
CA GLY A 134 -4.31 4.07 -21.69
C GLY A 134 -3.64 3.11 -20.69
N ARG A 135 -4.04 3.13 -19.41
CA ARG A 135 -3.43 2.33 -18.36
C ARG A 135 -4.41 1.34 -17.72
N THR A 136 -3.89 0.21 -17.26
CA THR A 136 -4.65 -0.72 -16.41
C THR A 136 -4.71 -0.20 -14.98
N VAL A 137 -5.92 0.12 -14.53
CA VAL A 137 -6.21 0.52 -13.14
C VAL A 137 -7.10 -0.55 -12.50
N ARG A 138 -6.66 -1.04 -11.35
CA ARG A 138 -7.34 -2.03 -10.51
C ARG A 138 -7.78 -1.36 -9.22
N TYR A 139 -8.98 -1.70 -8.76
CA TYR A 139 -9.52 -1.23 -7.48
C TYR A 139 -9.49 -2.34 -6.43
N LEU A 140 -9.10 -1.97 -5.22
CA LEU A 140 -9.27 -2.76 -4.00
C LEU A 140 -10.33 -2.12 -3.12
N MET A 141 -11.22 -2.93 -2.56
CA MET A 141 -12.19 -2.46 -1.58
C MET A 141 -11.66 -2.68 -0.17
N LEU A 142 -10.99 -1.68 0.37
CA LEU A 142 -10.45 -1.67 1.73
C LEU A 142 -11.60 -1.48 2.74
N GLY A 143 -11.68 -2.34 3.76
CA GLY A 143 -12.80 -2.35 4.69
C GLY A 143 -12.43 -2.80 6.11
N GLU A 144 -12.84 -4.01 6.47
CA GLU A 144 -12.79 -4.57 7.83
C GLU A 144 -11.37 -4.60 8.43
N SER A 145 -11.25 -4.73 9.75
CA SER A 145 -9.95 -4.79 10.42
C SER A 145 -9.27 -6.14 10.20
N PHE A 146 -7.94 -6.19 10.17
CA PHE A 146 -7.21 -7.46 10.25
C PHE A 146 -7.56 -8.24 11.53
N ASP A 147 -7.87 -7.54 12.62
CA ASP A 147 -8.31 -8.14 13.89
C ASP A 147 -9.62 -8.95 13.74
N GLU A 148 -10.41 -8.70 12.69
CA GLU A 148 -11.67 -9.40 12.40
C GLU A 148 -11.47 -10.62 11.49
N ARG A 149 -10.22 -10.89 11.06
CA ARG A 149 -9.87 -11.99 10.15
C ARG A 149 -8.92 -12.98 10.83
N PRO A 150 -9.42 -14.10 11.39
CA PRO A 150 -8.58 -15.15 11.96
C PRO A 150 -7.96 -16.07 10.89
N SER A 151 -8.37 -15.95 9.63
CA SER A 151 -7.93 -16.82 8.53
C SER A 151 -6.49 -16.53 8.12
N VAL A 152 -5.72 -17.60 7.92
CA VAL A 152 -4.36 -17.58 7.36
C VAL A 152 -4.34 -17.82 5.84
N GLU A 153 -5.51 -17.87 5.19
CA GLU A 153 -5.58 -17.90 3.73
C GLU A 153 -5.11 -16.57 3.13
N ILE A 154 -4.50 -16.65 1.95
CA ILE A 154 -4.13 -15.46 1.15
C ILE A 154 -5.35 -14.54 0.98
N VAL A 155 -5.12 -13.24 1.11
CA VAL A 155 -6.17 -12.23 0.96
C VAL A 155 -6.62 -12.18 -0.50
N ASP A 156 -7.89 -12.54 -0.75
CA ASP A 156 -8.49 -12.47 -2.08
C ASP A 156 -8.87 -11.04 -2.46
N ILE A 157 -8.01 -10.37 -3.24
CA ILE A 157 -8.21 -8.98 -3.67
C ILE A 157 -9.33 -8.81 -4.72
N SER A 158 -9.99 -9.90 -5.14
CA SER A 158 -11.24 -9.84 -5.91
C SER A 158 -12.50 -9.61 -5.05
N LYS A 159 -12.32 -9.51 -3.73
CA LYS A 159 -13.35 -9.30 -2.72
C LYS A 159 -12.99 -8.09 -1.85
N PRO A 160 -13.87 -7.64 -0.95
CA PRO A 160 -13.48 -6.72 0.11
C PRO A 160 -12.33 -7.30 0.92
N VAL A 161 -11.31 -6.46 1.18
CA VAL A 161 -10.08 -6.83 1.90
C VAL A 161 -9.93 -5.98 3.16
N PRO A 162 -9.08 -6.38 4.11
CA PRO A 162 -8.86 -5.57 5.29
C PRO A 162 -8.36 -4.15 4.97
N ARG A 163 -8.75 -3.16 5.78
CA ARG A 163 -8.13 -1.84 5.74
C ARG A 163 -6.65 -1.93 6.08
N VAL A 164 -5.89 -0.95 5.60
CA VAL A 164 -4.45 -0.86 5.81
C VAL A 164 -4.09 0.44 6.52
N ASP A 165 -3.11 0.36 7.40
CA ASP A 165 -2.53 1.51 8.09
C ASP A 165 -1.25 2.00 7.40
N SER A 166 -0.76 1.23 6.41
CA SER A 166 0.48 1.48 5.69
C SER A 166 0.36 0.87 4.30
N VAL A 167 0.76 1.62 3.27
CA VAL A 167 0.68 1.16 1.86
C VAL A 167 1.49 -0.10 1.60
N PRO A 168 2.69 -0.30 2.19
CA PRO A 168 3.36 -1.59 2.17
C PRO A 168 2.51 -2.79 2.60
N VAL A 169 1.54 -2.64 3.53
CA VAL A 169 0.61 -3.74 3.89
C VAL A 169 -0.32 -4.07 2.71
N MET A 170 -0.82 -3.05 2.01
CA MET A 170 -1.60 -3.24 0.77
C MET A 170 -0.77 -3.92 -0.31
N ALA A 171 0.48 -3.46 -0.51
CA ALA A 171 1.40 -4.06 -1.48
C ALA A 171 1.73 -5.53 -1.14
N LEU A 172 1.88 -5.87 0.14
CA LEU A 172 2.09 -7.26 0.60
C LEU A 172 0.88 -8.14 0.29
N MET A 173 -0.35 -7.68 0.55
CA MET A 173 -1.56 -8.43 0.18
C MET A 173 -1.62 -8.69 -1.32
N ILE A 174 -1.34 -7.67 -2.14
CA ILE A 174 -1.32 -7.78 -3.61
C ILE A 174 -0.22 -8.74 -4.06
N ALA A 175 1.00 -8.64 -3.50
CA ALA A 175 2.12 -9.49 -3.87
C ALA A 175 1.85 -10.97 -3.59
N MET A 176 1.31 -11.29 -2.42
CA MET A 176 0.93 -12.67 -2.08
C MET A 176 -0.20 -13.19 -2.98
N TYR A 177 -1.19 -12.36 -3.30
CA TYR A 177 -2.28 -12.75 -4.21
C TYR A 177 -1.77 -13.00 -5.64
N LEU A 178 -0.84 -12.16 -6.12
CA LEU A 178 -0.16 -12.37 -7.40
C LEU A 178 0.67 -13.65 -7.41
N GLY A 179 0.97 -14.26 -6.26
CA GLY A 179 1.69 -15.53 -6.16
C GLY A 179 3.20 -15.43 -5.99
N PHE A 180 3.74 -14.24 -5.70
CA PHE A 180 5.16 -14.10 -5.37
C PHE A 180 5.51 -14.95 -4.13
N LYS A 181 6.60 -15.72 -4.22
CA LYS A 181 7.07 -16.61 -3.14
C LYS A 181 8.18 -16.01 -2.29
N GLU A 182 8.85 -14.99 -2.81
CA GLU A 182 9.89 -14.24 -2.11
C GLU A 182 9.61 -12.74 -2.27
N ILE A 183 9.31 -12.08 -1.16
CA ILE A 183 8.92 -10.66 -1.14
C ILE A 183 9.93 -9.89 -0.29
N ILE A 184 10.59 -8.89 -0.88
CA ILE A 184 11.64 -8.12 -0.23
C ILE A 184 11.16 -6.69 0.03
N LEU A 185 11.15 -6.25 1.29
CA LEU A 185 10.79 -4.89 1.68
C LEU A 185 12.02 -3.97 1.66
N LEU A 186 11.87 -2.77 1.10
CA LEU A 186 12.86 -1.69 1.11
C LEU A 186 12.16 -0.37 1.46
N GLY A 187 12.76 0.48 2.28
CA GLY A 187 12.19 1.79 2.63
C GLY A 187 10.90 1.70 3.44
N VAL A 188 10.78 0.65 4.26
CA VAL A 188 9.66 0.39 5.18
C VAL A 188 10.15 0.57 6.63
N ASP A 189 10.55 1.80 6.94
CA ASP A 189 11.32 2.16 8.14
C ASP A 189 10.50 2.02 9.43
N HIS A 190 9.32 2.63 9.49
CA HIS A 190 8.41 2.64 10.65
C HIS A 190 9.04 3.01 11.99
N ASP A 191 10.06 3.87 11.98
CA ASP A 191 10.84 4.28 13.15
C ASP A 191 10.58 5.72 13.60
N ARG A 192 9.55 6.38 13.06
CA ARG A 192 9.15 7.76 13.40
C ARG A 192 9.03 8.01 14.92
N PHE A 193 8.62 7.02 15.69
CA PHE A 193 8.50 7.15 17.16
C PHE A 193 9.85 7.29 17.88
N LEU A 194 10.97 6.99 17.20
CA LEU A 194 12.33 7.19 17.69
C LEU A 194 12.85 8.58 17.37
N SER A 195 12.65 9.06 16.15
CA SER A 195 13.19 10.34 15.66
C SER A 195 12.30 11.54 15.94
N ALA A 196 11.00 11.33 16.16
CA ALA A 196 9.98 12.37 16.15
C ALA A 196 10.02 13.25 14.88
N THR A 197 10.47 12.68 13.76
CA THR A 197 10.44 13.29 12.43
C THR A 197 9.89 12.28 11.43
N TYR A 198 9.22 12.78 10.39
CA TYR A 198 8.76 11.95 9.28
C TYR A 198 9.36 12.48 7.99
N GLU A 199 10.20 11.65 7.39
CA GLU A 199 10.97 12.01 6.21
C GLU A 199 10.70 11.03 5.07
N TYR A 200 10.90 11.52 3.86
CA TYR A 200 10.85 10.72 2.65
C TYR A 200 12.24 10.58 2.05
N ALA A 201 12.40 9.56 1.21
CA ALA A 201 13.59 9.36 0.37
C ALA A 201 13.81 10.49 -0.65
N PHE A 202 12.80 11.31 -0.90
CA PHE A 202 12.76 12.35 -1.94
C PHE A 202 11.94 13.55 -1.50
N ASP A 203 12.06 14.66 -2.24
CA ASP A 203 11.20 15.82 -2.05
C ASP A 203 9.82 15.60 -2.67
N LEU A 204 8.77 15.84 -1.88
CA LEU A 204 7.41 15.84 -2.38
C LEU A 204 7.18 17.04 -3.32
N LYS A 205 6.32 16.82 -4.33
CA LYS A 205 5.84 17.84 -5.26
C LYS A 205 4.42 18.28 -4.86
N VAL A 206 3.37 17.77 -5.53
CA VAL A 206 1.97 18.16 -5.27
C VAL A 206 1.56 18.01 -3.80
N GLN A 207 2.05 16.98 -3.11
CA GLN A 207 1.72 16.72 -1.71
C GLN A 207 2.58 17.49 -0.69
N LYS A 208 3.53 18.34 -1.13
CA LYS A 208 4.39 19.08 -0.21
C LYS A 208 3.57 19.96 0.72
N GLY A 209 3.73 19.76 2.03
CA GLY A 209 3.01 20.50 3.06
C GLY A 209 1.51 20.15 3.17
N LYS A 210 1.08 19.02 2.61
CA LYS A 210 -0.31 18.55 2.63
C LYS A 210 -0.55 17.37 3.58
N ASP A 211 0.51 16.86 4.20
CA ASP A 211 0.39 15.87 5.27
C ASP A 211 -0.07 16.55 6.56
N PHE A 212 -1.28 16.24 6.99
CA PHE A 212 -1.89 16.80 8.20
C PHE A 212 -1.41 16.11 9.49
N THR A 213 -0.62 15.03 9.37
CA THR A 213 -0.04 14.31 10.52
C THR A 213 1.28 14.90 10.99
N VAL A 214 1.81 15.89 10.26
CA VAL A 214 3.04 16.61 10.58
C VAL A 214 2.80 18.11 10.57
N ASN A 215 3.48 18.81 11.47
CA ASN A 215 3.56 20.27 11.46
C ASN A 215 4.47 20.73 10.32
N ALA A 216 4.45 22.03 10.03
CA ALA A 216 5.29 22.63 8.98
C ALA A 216 6.81 22.45 9.20
N ASP A 217 7.23 22.22 10.44
CA ASP A 217 8.61 21.93 10.83
C ASP A 217 8.98 20.43 10.78
N GLY A 218 8.05 19.56 10.34
CA GLY A 218 8.26 18.12 10.24
C GLY A 218 8.00 17.33 11.52
N THR A 219 7.61 17.99 12.61
CA THR A 219 7.28 17.31 13.87
C THR A 219 5.89 16.69 13.84
N PRO A 220 5.65 15.56 14.53
CA PRO A 220 4.32 14.96 14.67
C PRO A 220 3.27 15.89 15.27
N THR A 221 2.04 15.83 14.75
CA THR A 221 0.87 16.47 15.39
C THR A 221 0.29 15.64 16.54
N THR A 222 0.65 14.36 16.61
CA THR A 222 0.20 13.39 17.60
C THR A 222 1.18 13.25 18.78
N ASN A 223 0.65 12.85 19.94
CA ASN A 223 1.46 12.53 21.11
C ASN A 223 1.89 11.05 21.12
N ARG A 224 2.81 10.68 22.02
CA ARG A 224 3.31 9.29 22.13
C ARG A 224 2.23 8.25 22.44
N HIS A 225 1.21 8.61 23.22
CA HIS A 225 0.12 7.69 23.52
C HIS A 225 -0.59 7.28 22.23
N ASP A 226 -0.96 8.26 21.39
CA ASP A 226 -1.67 8.01 20.15
C ASP A 226 -0.78 7.33 19.10
N ASP A 227 0.50 7.71 19.02
CA ASP A 227 1.49 7.08 18.13
C ASP A 227 1.67 5.60 18.46
N PHE A 228 1.78 5.23 19.73
CA PHE A 228 1.94 3.82 20.12
C PHE A 228 0.68 2.99 19.87
N GLN A 229 -0.52 3.57 19.99
CA GLN A 229 -1.75 2.87 19.61
C GLN A 229 -1.82 2.61 18.10
N GLN A 230 -1.38 3.57 17.28
CA GLN A 230 -1.28 3.42 15.83
C GLN A 230 -0.22 2.39 15.44
N ALA A 231 0.97 2.47 16.03
CA ALA A 231 2.06 1.51 15.81
C ALA A 231 1.63 0.08 16.19
N ALA A 232 0.98 -0.10 17.34
CA ALA A 232 0.47 -1.41 17.74
C ALA A 232 -0.52 -1.98 16.72
N ARG A 233 -1.44 -1.15 16.19
CA ARG A 233 -2.39 -1.59 15.14
C ARG A 233 -1.67 -1.97 13.85
N LEU A 234 -0.68 -1.18 13.43
CA LEU A 234 0.13 -1.48 12.25
C LEU A 234 0.95 -2.77 12.40
N TRP A 235 1.58 -2.99 13.55
CA TRP A 235 2.31 -4.23 13.83
C TRP A 235 1.38 -5.46 13.84
N ARG A 236 0.14 -5.33 14.31
CA ARG A 236 -0.85 -6.40 14.18
C ARG A 236 -1.13 -6.75 12.71
N GLN A 237 -1.18 -5.76 11.82
CA GLN A 237 -1.33 -6.01 10.37
C GLN A 237 -0.12 -6.76 9.81
N TYR A 238 1.10 -6.32 10.13
CA TYR A 238 2.32 -7.03 9.68
C TYR A 238 2.42 -8.45 10.24
N ARG A 239 2.10 -8.66 11.52
CA ARG A 239 2.04 -9.99 12.15
C ARG A 239 1.02 -10.89 11.46
N ALA A 240 -0.16 -10.37 11.14
CA ALA A 240 -1.19 -11.12 10.41
C ALA A 240 -0.70 -11.51 9.00
N ILE A 241 -0.05 -10.59 8.28
CA ILE A 241 0.58 -10.87 6.99
C ILE A 241 1.67 -11.93 7.12
N ALA A 242 2.55 -11.85 8.12
CA ALA A 242 3.60 -12.84 8.37
C ALA A 242 3.01 -14.23 8.64
N ASN A 243 1.89 -14.31 9.36
CA ASN A 243 1.19 -15.57 9.62
C ASN A 243 0.56 -16.16 8.35
N ILE A 244 -0.07 -15.33 7.51
CA ILE A 244 -0.58 -15.73 6.20
C ILE A 244 0.59 -16.24 5.34
N ALA A 245 1.67 -15.48 5.25
CA ALA A 245 2.83 -15.85 4.43
C ALA A 245 3.41 -17.20 4.84
N ARG A 246 3.62 -17.41 6.15
CA ARG A 246 4.13 -18.68 6.70
C ARG A 246 3.22 -19.86 6.41
N ALA A 247 1.90 -19.68 6.49
CA ALA A 247 0.93 -20.74 6.22
C ALA A 247 0.80 -21.11 4.73
N ASN A 248 1.38 -20.30 3.82
CA ASN A 248 1.26 -20.48 2.37
C ASN A 248 2.65 -20.59 1.68
N ASP A 249 3.70 -20.93 2.45
CA ASP A 249 5.08 -21.07 1.98
C ASP A 249 5.59 -19.84 1.21
N ILE A 250 5.33 -18.64 1.75
CA ILE A 250 5.81 -17.36 1.22
C ILE A 250 6.84 -16.80 2.21
N ARG A 251 8.00 -16.40 1.69
CA ARG A 251 9.06 -15.76 2.49
C ARG A 251 9.00 -14.25 2.29
N ILE A 252 8.95 -13.52 3.38
CA ILE A 252 9.01 -12.05 3.38
C ILE A 252 10.28 -11.65 4.12
N PHE A 253 11.11 -10.82 3.49
CA PHE A 253 12.35 -10.30 4.04
C PHE A 253 12.26 -8.78 4.22
N ASN A 254 12.82 -8.27 5.31
CA ASN A 254 13.05 -6.85 5.49
C ASN A 254 14.50 -6.52 5.12
N SER A 255 14.68 -5.89 3.96
CA SER A 255 15.97 -5.37 3.48
C SER A 255 16.13 -3.87 3.67
N THR A 256 15.21 -3.23 4.40
CA THR A 256 15.30 -1.82 4.79
C THR A 256 16.52 -1.62 5.71
N PRO A 257 17.48 -0.75 5.37
CA PRO A 257 18.57 -0.38 6.27
C PRO A 257 18.02 0.32 7.52
N GLY A 258 18.28 -0.23 8.71
CA GLY A 258 17.68 0.31 9.94
C GLY A 258 16.16 0.10 10.00
N GLY A 259 15.41 1.10 10.47
CA GLY A 259 13.98 0.99 10.71
C GLY A 259 13.62 0.12 11.92
N ALA A 260 12.41 0.28 12.42
CA ALA A 260 11.92 -0.44 13.60
C ALA A 260 11.15 -1.73 13.27
N LEU A 261 10.72 -1.94 12.01
CA LEU A 261 9.92 -3.12 11.64
C LEU A 261 10.72 -4.43 11.83
N ASP A 262 10.22 -5.29 12.70
CA ASP A 262 10.86 -6.53 13.17
C ASP A 262 10.00 -7.80 12.95
N GLU A 263 8.90 -7.68 12.20
CA GLU A 263 7.98 -8.79 11.90
C GLU A 263 8.51 -9.76 10.83
N PHE A 264 9.61 -9.42 10.16
CA PHE A 264 10.19 -10.18 9.04
C PHE A 264 11.69 -10.36 9.21
N GLU A 265 12.21 -11.48 8.72
CA GLU A 265 13.65 -11.77 8.73
C GLU A 265 14.42 -10.69 7.97
N ARG A 266 15.53 -10.24 8.55
CA ARG A 266 16.37 -9.20 7.93
C ARG A 266 17.44 -9.82 7.06
N ARG A 267 17.57 -9.30 5.84
CA ARG A 267 18.66 -9.62 4.91
C ARG A 267 19.14 -8.33 4.24
N PRO A 268 20.44 -8.01 4.26
CA PRO A 268 20.95 -6.80 3.59
C PRO A 268 20.58 -6.75 2.11
N PHE A 269 20.30 -5.56 1.58
CA PHE A 269 19.91 -5.36 0.18
C PHE A 269 20.95 -5.90 -0.81
N GLN A 270 22.23 -5.68 -0.52
CA GLN A 270 23.36 -6.06 -1.37
C GLN A 270 23.44 -7.59 -1.57
N ALA A 271 23.08 -8.36 -0.53
CA ALA A 271 23.15 -9.82 -0.55
C ALA A 271 22.17 -10.49 -1.54
N TRP A 272 21.31 -9.73 -2.22
CA TRP A 272 20.40 -10.23 -3.27
C TRP A 272 21.01 -10.21 -4.67
N PHE A 273 22.18 -9.57 -4.82
CA PHE A 273 22.87 -9.35 -6.10
C PHE A 273 24.34 -9.77 -6.05
N GLU A 274 24.78 -10.36 -4.94
CA GLU A 274 26.07 -11.01 -4.80
C GLU A 274 25.94 -12.45 -5.33
N GLU A 275 26.87 -12.86 -6.19
CA GLU A 275 26.98 -14.24 -6.73
C GLU A 275 27.40 -15.25 -5.66
#